data_AF-A0A5B9YAF6-F1
#
_entry.id   AF-A0A5B9YAF6-F1
#
_cell.length_a   1.000
_cell.length_b   1.000
_cell.length_c   1.000
_cell.angle_alpha   90.00
_cell.angle_beta   90.00
_cell.angle_gamma   90.00
#
_symmetry.space_group_name_H-M   'P 1'
#
loop_
_entity.id
_entity.type
_entity.pdbx_description
1 polymer ?
#
loop_
_entity_poly.entity_id
_entity_poly.type
_entity_poly.pdbx_seq_one_letter_code
_entity_poly.pdbx_strand_id
1 'polypeptide(L)'
;MRYIKFTLEQLVRVQDALGQWKESWEPIQDISVATSNKLYSTVTNDAVYRKYAPTGITTFKGFEKCGTYRIVNNDITYEVHSFNTDSRLTQLLLKEVVMSE
;
A
#
# COMPACT_ATOMS: atom_id res chain seq x y z
N MET A 1 -16.66 -7.60 -4.05
CA MET A 1 -15.22 -7.28 -4.08
C MET A 1 -14.46 -8.59 -4.02
N ARG A 2 -13.52 -8.84 -4.93
CA ARG A 2 -12.72 -10.07 -4.97
C ARG A 2 -11.45 -9.86 -4.15
N TYR A 3 -11.14 -10.80 -3.25
CA TYR A 3 -9.86 -10.81 -2.56
C TYR A 3 -8.77 -11.36 -3.49
N ILE A 4 -7.66 -10.64 -3.58
CA ILE A 4 -6.47 -11.00 -4.31
C ILE A 4 -5.34 -11.20 -3.30
N LYS A 5 -4.47 -12.19 -3.54
CA LYS A 5 -3.30 -12.42 -2.70
C LYS A 5 -2.18 -11.46 -3.10
N PHE A 6 -1.55 -10.88 -2.10
CA PHE A 6 -0.37 -10.05 -2.22
C PHE A 6 0.66 -10.47 -1.18
N THR A 7 1.93 -10.30 -1.48
CA THR A 7 3.00 -10.31 -0.49
C THR A 7 3.08 -8.92 0.12
N LEU A 8 2.96 -8.84 1.45
CA LEU A 8 3.20 -7.62 2.22
C LEU A 8 4.69 -7.51 2.50
N GLU A 9 5.27 -6.38 2.16
CA GLU A 9 6.68 -6.07 2.38
C GLU A 9 6.81 -4.77 3.19
N GLN A 10 7.88 -4.67 3.97
CA GLN A 10 8.22 -3.49 4.75
C GLN A 10 9.59 -2.96 4.34
N LEU A 11 9.71 -1.64 4.26
CA LEU A 11 10.99 -0.98 4.05
C LEU A 11 11.77 -1.01 5.36
N VAL A 12 12.94 -1.62 5.33
CA VAL A 12 13.86 -1.70 6.47
C VAL A 12 15.22 -1.15 6.08
N ARG A 13 15.99 -0.72 7.09
CA ARG A 13 17.40 -0.33 6.90
C ARG A 13 18.28 -1.52 7.24
N VAL A 14 19.05 -1.99 6.27
CA VAL A 14 20.01 -3.08 6.40
C VAL A 14 21.41 -2.57 6.13
N GLN A 15 22.39 -3.11 6.86
CA GLN A 15 23.80 -2.86 6.56
C GLN A 15 24.25 -3.81 5.45
N ASP A 16 24.96 -3.27 4.47
CA ASP A 16 25.67 -4.10 3.51
C ASP A 16 26.97 -4.69 4.10
N ALA A 17 27.67 -5.51 3.32
CA ALA A 17 28.93 -6.14 3.75
C ALA A 17 30.04 -5.13 4.08
N LEU A 18 29.89 -3.85 3.69
CA LEU A 18 30.82 -2.76 3.95
C LEU A 18 30.36 -1.87 5.12
N GLY A 19 29.26 -2.22 5.79
CA GLY A 19 28.70 -1.47 6.91
C GLY A 19 27.90 -0.22 6.49
N GLN A 20 27.62 -0.03 5.20
CA GLN A 20 26.80 1.07 4.73
C GLN A 20 25.31 0.73 4.91
N TRP A 21 24.56 1.70 5.45
CA TRP A 21 23.11 1.57 5.59
C TRP A 21 22.42 1.79 4.25
N LYS A 22 21.67 0.79 3.80
CA LYS A 22 20.78 0.88 2.64
C LYS A 22 19.36 0.52 3.02
N GLU A 23 18.40 1.02 2.25
CA GLU A 23 17.01 0.63 2.38
C GLU A 23 16.75 -0.62 1.53
N SER A 24 16.05 -1.59 2.10
CA SER A 24 15.64 -2.83 1.44
C SER A 24 14.17 -3.11 1.75
N TRP A 25 13.45 -3.63 0.78
CA TRP A 25 12.10 -4.14 0.97
C TRP A 25 12.20 -5.60 1.37
N GLU A 26 11.75 -5.92 2.58
CA GLU A 26 11.78 -7.29 3.08
C GLU A 26 10.35 -7.85 3.16
N PRO A 27 10.12 -9.09 2.70
CA PRO A 27 8.82 -9.73 2.78
C PRO A 27 8.47 -10.06 4.24
N ILE A 28 7.26 -9.68 4.65
CA ILE A 28 6.71 -10.03 5.95
C ILE A 28 5.89 -11.32 5.81
N GLN A 29 4.84 -11.28 5.00
CA GLN A 29 3.91 -12.39 4.80
C GLN A 29 2.96 -12.15 3.64
N ASP A 30 2.28 -13.20 3.20
CA ASP A 30 1.15 -13.05 2.28
C ASP A 30 -0.12 -12.58 2.99
N ILE A 31 -0.85 -11.66 2.36
CA ILE A 31 -2.13 -11.14 2.81
C ILE A 31 -3.16 -11.15 1.68
N SER A 32 -4.43 -11.34 2.05
CA SER A 32 -5.54 -11.19 1.11
C SER A 32 -6.08 -9.76 1.18
N VAL A 33 -6.11 -9.08 0.03
CA VAL A 33 -6.56 -7.70 -0.09
C VAL A 33 -7.64 -7.61 -1.16
N ALA A 34 -8.78 -7.05 -0.81
CA ALA A 34 -9.79 -6.64 -1.77
C ALA A 34 -9.49 -5.20 -2.22
N THR A 35 -9.14 -5.01 -3.49
CA THR A 35 -8.83 -3.69 -4.05
C THR A 35 -10.03 -3.06 -4.73
N SER A 36 -10.12 -1.73 -4.69
CA SER A 36 -11.12 -0.94 -5.40
C SER A 36 -10.58 0.44 -5.70
N ASN A 37 -11.15 1.13 -6.70
CA ASN A 37 -10.81 2.53 -6.95
C ASN A 37 -11.87 3.43 -6.33
N LYS A 38 -11.46 4.25 -5.37
CA LYS A 38 -12.35 5.26 -4.80
C LYS A 38 -12.23 6.54 -5.61
N LEU A 39 -13.37 7.01 -6.12
CA LEU A 39 -13.47 8.30 -6.78
C LEU A 39 -13.55 9.40 -5.71
N TYR A 40 -12.55 10.27 -5.71
CA TYR A 40 -12.58 11.52 -4.97
C TYR A 40 -12.92 12.63 -5.96
N SER A 41 -13.99 13.37 -5.70
CA SER A 41 -14.34 14.57 -6.46
C SER A 41 -14.19 15.80 -5.58
N THR A 42 -13.28 16.70 -5.93
CA THR A 42 -13.17 18.02 -5.32
C THR A 42 -13.76 19.03 -6.29
N VAL A 43 -14.67 19.88 -5.81
CA VAL A 43 -15.23 21.00 -6.57
C VAL A 43 -14.58 22.29 -6.08
N THR A 44 -13.90 23.02 -6.96
CA THR A 44 -13.36 24.35 -6.66
C THR A 44 -13.90 25.34 -7.69
N ASN A 45 -14.70 26.31 -7.23
CA ASN A 45 -15.34 27.47 -7.87
C ASN A 45 -15.86 27.38 -9.32
N ASP A 46 -15.27 26.62 -10.24
CA ASP A 46 -15.76 26.31 -11.59
C ASP A 46 -15.26 24.96 -12.19
N ALA A 47 -14.51 24.16 -11.43
CA ALA A 47 -13.94 22.88 -11.91
C ALA A 47 -14.20 21.71 -10.94
N VAL A 48 -14.60 20.56 -11.49
CA VAL A 48 -14.71 19.28 -10.77
C VAL A 48 -13.47 18.45 -11.04
N TYR A 49 -12.57 18.36 -10.07
CA TYR A 49 -11.41 17.48 -10.12
C TYR A 49 -11.79 16.09 -9.64
N ARG A 50 -11.71 15.11 -10.53
CA ARG A 50 -11.93 13.68 -10.23
C ARG A 50 -10.58 12.98 -10.10
N LYS A 51 -10.22 12.53 -8.90
CA LYS A 51 -9.04 11.73 -8.63
C LYS A 51 -9.46 10.32 -8.23
N TYR A 52 -8.97 9.32 -8.94
CA TYR A 52 -9.08 7.93 -8.52
C TYR A 52 -7.91 7.61 -7.60
N ALA A 53 -8.20 7.18 -6.38
CA ALA A 53 -7.20 6.62 -5.50
C ALA A 53 -7.49 5.14 -5.29
N PRO A 54 -6.53 4.25 -5.58
CA PRO A 54 -6.64 2.84 -5.23
C PRO A 54 -6.82 2.71 -3.70
N THR A 55 -7.73 1.84 -3.29
CA THR A 55 -7.96 1.50 -1.88
C THR A 55 -7.97 -0.01 -1.73
N GLY A 56 -7.62 -0.46 -0.53
CA GLY A 56 -7.59 -1.88 -0.17
C GLY A 56 -8.36 -2.15 1.11
N ILE A 57 -8.91 -3.34 1.24
CA ILE A 57 -9.47 -3.85 2.49
C ILE A 57 -8.86 -5.22 2.76
N THR A 58 -8.32 -5.41 3.97
CA THR A 58 -7.73 -6.68 4.42
C THR A 58 -8.13 -7.02 5.85
N THR A 59 -8.04 -8.29 6.22
CA THR A 59 -8.20 -8.75 7.61
C THR A 59 -6.90 -8.59 8.41
N PHE A 60 -5.76 -8.36 7.75
CA PHE A 60 -4.47 -8.20 8.43
C PHE A 60 -4.43 -6.94 9.30
N LYS A 61 -3.94 -7.08 10.54
CA LYS A 61 -3.94 -6.03 11.58
C LYS A 61 -2.55 -5.57 12.02
N GLY A 62 -1.49 -6.28 11.63
CA GLY A 62 -0.13 -6.06 12.13
C GLY A 62 0.62 -4.89 11.48
N PHE A 63 -0.07 -3.82 11.08
CA PHE A 63 0.61 -2.63 10.55
C PHE A 63 1.11 -1.75 11.70
N GLU A 64 2.38 -1.37 11.66
CA GLU A 64 2.99 -0.47 12.64
C GLU A 64 2.96 0.97 12.12
N LYS A 65 2.60 1.94 12.99
CA LYS A 65 2.40 3.34 12.58
C LYS A 65 3.62 4.00 11.95
N CYS A 66 4.83 3.58 12.32
CA CYS A 66 6.08 4.12 11.80
C CYS A 66 6.66 3.29 10.64
N GLY A 67 6.01 2.20 10.25
CA GLY A 67 6.46 1.35 9.17
C GLY A 67 6.04 1.88 7.80
N THR A 68 6.93 1.74 6.82
CA THR A 68 6.61 1.96 5.41
C THR A 68 6.36 0.62 4.75
N TYR A 69 5.21 0.46 4.10
CA TYR A 69 4.77 -0.83 3.57
C TYR A 69 4.41 -0.74 2.09
N ARG A 70 4.54 -1.87 1.40
CA ARG A 70 3.97 -2.08 0.08
C ARG A 70 3.34 -3.47 -0.02
N ILE A 71 2.37 -3.62 -0.90
CA ILE A 71 1.78 -4.89 -1.27
C ILE A 71 2.12 -5.18 -2.73
N VAL A 72 2.64 -6.37 -2.99
CA VAL A 72 3.17 -6.76 -4.30
C VAL A 72 2.50 -8.05 -4.74
N ASN A 73 2.12 -8.11 -6.01
CA ASN A 73 1.86 -9.37 -6.69
C ASN A 73 2.56 -9.34 -8.06
N ASN A 74 2.38 -10.39 -8.86
CA ASN A 74 3.06 -10.53 -10.15
C ASN A 74 2.78 -9.40 -11.14
N ASP A 75 1.63 -8.72 -11.03
CA ASP A 75 1.15 -7.76 -12.02
C ASP A 75 1.22 -6.31 -11.52
N ILE A 76 1.09 -6.09 -10.21
CA ILE A 76 0.93 -4.76 -9.63
C ILE A 76 1.61 -4.63 -8.28
N THR A 77 2.20 -3.44 -8.07
CA THR A 77 2.75 -3.02 -6.78
C THR A 77 1.98 -1.80 -6.31
N TYR A 78 1.51 -1.86 -5.07
CA TYR A 78 0.93 -0.71 -4.38
C TYR A 78 1.76 -0.36 -3.15
N GLU A 79 2.16 0.89 -3.05
CA GLU A 79 2.63 1.47 -1.80
C GLU A 79 1.43 1.74 -0.88
N VAL A 80 1.56 1.41 0.41
CA VAL A 80 0.54 1.72 1.42
C VAL A 80 0.79 3.12 1.93
N HIS A 81 0.03 4.09 1.41
CA HIS A 81 0.15 5.49 1.81
C HIS A 81 -0.36 5.74 3.23
N SER A 82 -1.45 5.06 3.60
CA SER A 82 -1.97 5.06 4.97
C SER A 82 -2.85 3.85 5.22
N PHE A 83 -3.06 3.52 6.49
CA PHE A 83 -3.93 2.43 6.92
C PHE A 83 -4.73 2.82 8.16
N ASN A 84 -5.92 2.23 8.29
CA ASN A 84 -6.75 2.33 9.49
C ASN A 84 -7.12 0.92 9.95
N THR A 85 -6.70 0.57 11.18
CA THR A 85 -6.92 -0.74 11.79
C THR A 85 -8.04 -0.77 12.82
N ASP A 86 -8.71 0.36 13.11
CA ASP A 86 -9.70 0.52 14.19
C ASP A 86 -11.00 -0.28 13.94
N SER A 87 -11.35 -0.51 12.67
CA SER A 87 -12.56 -1.25 12.30
C SER A 87 -12.33 -2.77 12.27
N ARG A 88 -13.38 -3.59 12.07
CA ARG A 88 -13.23 -5.05 11.90
C ARG A 88 -12.24 -5.42 10.79
N LEU A 89 -12.23 -4.67 9.70
CA LEU A 89 -11.30 -4.83 8.59
C LEU A 89 -10.31 -3.67 8.58
N THR A 90 -9.10 -3.91 8.15
CA THR A 90 -8.11 -2.86 7.93
C THR A 90 -8.36 -2.23 6.58
N GLN A 91 -8.47 -0.90 6.58
CA GLN A 91 -8.64 -0.10 5.38
C GLN A 91 -7.28 0.44 4.97
N LEU A 92 -6.96 0.35 3.69
CA LEU A 92 -5.70 0.80 3.10
C LEU A 92 -5.98 1.89 2.08
N LEU A 93 -5.24 2.98 2.15
CA LEU A 93 -5.08 3.92 1.05
C LEU A 93 -3.82 3.54 0.29
N LEU A 94 -3.98 3.25 -1.00
CA LEU A 94 -2.93 2.68 -1.82
C LEU A 94 -2.50 3.68 -2.89
N LYS A 95 -1.24 3.59 -3.30
CA LYS A 95 -0.67 4.30 -4.44
C LYS A 95 -0.01 3.28 -5.35
N GLU A 96 -0.46 3.22 -6.60
CA GLU A 96 0.13 2.33 -7.60
C GLU A 96 1.53 2.82 -7.96
N VAL A 97 2.49 1.89 -7.99
CA VAL A 97 3.87 2.15 -8.37
C VAL A 97 4.06 1.65 -9.79
N VAL A 98 4.20 2.59 -10.73
CA VAL A 98 4.56 2.31 -12.11
C VAL A 98 6.06 2.54 -12.24
N MET A 99 6.82 1.48 -12.50
CA MET A 99 8.23 1.62 -12.85
C MET A 99 8.29 2.17 -14.27
N SER A 100 8.77 3.40 -14.44
CA SER A 100 9.09 3.95 -15.76
C SER A 100 10.38 3.28 -16.26
N GLU A 101 10.30 2.60 -17.39
CA GLU A 101 11.45 2.09 -18.15
C GLU A 101 12.36 3.23 -18.65
#